data_AF-A0A6M0SFB1-F1
#
_entry.id   AF-A0A6M0SFB1-F1
#
_cell.length_a   1.000
_cell.length_b   1.000
_cell.length_c   1.000
_cell.angle_alpha   90.00
_cell.angle_beta   90.00
_cell.angle_gamma   90.00
#
_symmetry.space_group_name_H-M   'P 1'
#
loop_
_entity.id
_entity.type
_entity.pdbx_description
1 polymer ?
#
loop_
_entity_poly.entity_id
_entity_poly.type
_entity_poly.pdbx_seq_one_letter_code
_entity_poly.pdbx_strand_id
1 'polypeptide(L)' 'MDGIPVSKIAELRKAAGLTQRQLADTVSVTESTIRNWENNRSGIDMFVAISRLCRALDCQPDDLIEFKPVSEDSDADA' A
#
# COMPACT_ATOMS: atom_id res chain seq x y z
N MET A 1 -18.81 -4.23 -10.37
CA MET A 1 -17.81 -3.18 -10.66
C MET A 1 -17.28 -3.55 -12.01
N ASP A 2 -17.84 -2.90 -13.04
CA ASP A 2 -17.64 -3.34 -14.41
C ASP A 2 -16.66 -2.34 -15.03
N GLY A 3 -15.39 -2.75 -15.13
CA GLY A 3 -14.31 -1.90 -15.63
C GLY A 3 -12.92 -2.42 -15.32
N ILE A 4 -11.94 -1.97 -16.10
CA ILE A 4 -10.52 -2.26 -15.89
C ILE A 4 -10.00 -1.28 -14.82
N PRO A 5 -9.39 -1.76 -13.72
CA PRO A 5 -8.86 -0.87 -12.69
C PRO A 5 -7.64 -0.10 -13.23
N VAL A 6 -7.58 1.20 -12.94
CA VAL A 6 -6.49 2.09 -13.35
C VAL A 6 -5.94 2.83 -12.14
N SER A 7 -4.62 2.89 -12.03
CA SER A 7 -3.90 3.62 -11.00
C SER A 7 -4.17 5.12 -11.07
N LYS A 8 -4.43 5.72 -9.90
CA LYS A 8 -4.49 7.18 -9.71
C LYS A 8 -3.31 7.73 -8.90
N ILE A 9 -2.33 6.89 -8.56
CA ILE A 9 -1.23 7.27 -7.65
C ILE A 9 -0.43 8.46 -8.21
N ALA A 10 -0.17 8.49 -9.53
CA ALA A 10 0.58 9.57 -10.15
C ALA A 10 -0.14 10.93 -10.04
N GLU A 11 -1.47 10.94 -10.19
CA GLU A 11 -2.29 12.15 -10.08
C GLU A 11 -2.29 12.65 -8.63
N LEU A 12 -2.56 11.76 -7.68
CA LEU A 12 -2.61 12.08 -6.25
C LEU A 12 -1.26 12.57 -5.72
N ARG A 13 -0.18 11.89 -6.10
CA ARG A 13 1.18 12.29 -5.73
C ARG A 13 1.53 13.69 -6.23
N LYS A 14 1.21 13.99 -7.50
CA LYS A 14 1.45 15.32 -8.10
C LYS A 14 0.61 16.40 -7.41
N ALA A 15 -0.64 16.10 -7.09
CA ALA A 15 -1.51 17.02 -6.34
C ALA A 15 -0.95 17.32 -4.93
N ALA A 16 -0.27 16.36 -4.33
CA ALA A 16 0.44 16.53 -3.06
C ALA A 16 1.83 17.21 -3.19
N GLY A 17 2.27 17.57 -4.39
CA GLY A 17 3.58 18.20 -4.62
C GLY A 17 4.78 17.28 -4.43
N LEU A 18 4.58 15.96 -4.47
CA LEU A 18 5.62 14.96 -4.19
C LEU A 18 6.27 14.41 -5.48
N THR A 19 7.56 14.13 -5.43
CA THR A 19 8.26 13.29 -6.43
C THR A 19 8.02 11.80 -6.16
N GLN A 20 8.25 10.94 -7.16
CA GLN A 20 8.12 9.48 -6.97
C GLN A 20 8.98 8.98 -5.80
N ARG A 21 10.21 9.50 -5.70
CA ARG A 21 11.14 9.17 -4.61
C ARG A 21 10.61 9.61 -3.23
N GLN A 22 10.11 10.84 -3.11
CA GLN A 22 9.55 11.31 -1.83
C GLN A 22 8.33 10.49 -1.38
N LEU A 23 7.45 10.12 -2.31
CA LEU A 23 6.33 9.22 -1.97
C LEU A 23 6.85 7.85 -1.54
N ALA A 24 7.84 7.30 -2.25
CA ALA A 24 8.45 6.02 -1.93
C ALA A 24 9.04 6.02 -0.51
N ASP A 25 9.81 7.05 -0.17
CA ASP A 25 10.40 7.24 1.15
C ASP A 25 9.31 7.35 2.24
N THR A 26 8.21 8.05 1.95
CA THR A 26 7.09 8.24 2.89
C THR A 26 6.39 6.93 3.25
N VAL A 27 6.21 6.03 2.27
CA VAL A 27 5.49 4.76 2.45
C VAL A 27 6.42 3.56 2.57
N SER A 28 7.72 3.79 2.78
CA SER A 28 8.76 2.77 3.00
C SER A 28 8.85 1.72 1.87
N VAL A 29 8.79 2.17 0.62
CA VAL A 29 9.01 1.33 -0.57
C VAL A 29 10.06 1.95 -1.48
N THR A 30 10.42 1.25 -2.57
CA THR A 30 11.36 1.80 -3.55
C THR A 30 10.68 2.73 -4.56
N GLU A 31 11.43 3.66 -5.16
CA GLU A 31 10.92 4.51 -6.25
C GLU A 31 10.38 3.67 -7.43
N SER A 32 11.03 2.53 -7.73
CA SER A 32 10.58 1.63 -8.80
C SER A 32 9.24 0.95 -8.46
N THR A 33 8.98 0.66 -7.19
CA THR A 33 7.67 0.20 -6.71
C THR A 33 6.59 1.24 -7.00
N ILE A 34 6.82 2.51 -6.63
CA ILE A 34 5.88 3.61 -6.94
C ILE A 34 5.67 3.73 -8.45
N ARG A 35 6.75 3.70 -9.25
CA ARG A 35 6.65 3.73 -10.71
C ARG A 35 5.82 2.58 -11.27
N ASN A 36 5.97 1.37 -10.74
CA ASN A 36 5.19 0.21 -11.19
C ASN A 36 3.71 0.36 -10.85
N TRP A 37 3.40 0.84 -9.65
CA TRP A 37 2.03 1.14 -9.24
C TRP A 37 1.41 2.25 -10.08
N GLU A 38 2.15 3.29 -10.43
CA GLU A 38 1.67 4.38 -11.29
C GLU A 38 1.38 3.94 -12.74
N ASN A 39 2.10 2.94 -13.24
CA ASN A 39 1.99 2.47 -14.63
C ASN A 39 1.15 1.18 -14.78
N ASN A 40 0.33 0.84 -13.79
CA ASN A 40 -0.52 -0.37 -13.80
C ASN A 40 0.25 -1.68 -14.00
N ARG A 41 1.53 -1.74 -13.60
CA ARG A 41 2.37 -2.94 -13.80
C ARG A 41 2.25 -3.95 -12.66
N SER A 42 2.08 -3.47 -11.42
CA SER A 42 1.89 -4.31 -10.23
C SER A 42 1.04 -3.58 -9.19
N GLY A 43 0.56 -4.30 -8.17
CA GLY A 43 -0.17 -3.73 -7.02
C GLY A 43 -1.65 -3.40 -7.26
N ILE A 44 -2.08 -3.15 -8.51
CA ILE A 44 -3.47 -2.77 -8.81
C ILE A 44 -4.49 -3.81 -8.35
N ASP A 45 -4.25 -5.09 -8.63
CA ASP A 45 -5.15 -6.16 -8.21
C ASP A 45 -5.27 -6.24 -6.68
N MET A 46 -4.17 -5.97 -5.97
CA MET A 46 -4.15 -5.91 -4.51
C MET A 46 -4.94 -4.72 -3.98
N PHE A 47 -4.81 -3.52 -4.59
CA PHE A 47 -5.62 -2.36 -4.20
C PHE A 47 -7.12 -2.60 -4.44
N VAL A 48 -7.48 -3.29 -5.53
CA VAL A 48 -8.87 -3.70 -5.79
C VAL A 48 -9.36 -4.69 -4.74
N ALA A 49 -8.53 -5.67 -4.37
CA ALA A 49 -8.87 -6.64 -3.32
C ALA A 49 -9.08 -5.96 -1.97
N ILE A 50 -8.16 -5.09 -1.54
CA ILE A 50 -8.28 -4.30 -0.29
C ILE A 50 -9.55 -3.44 -0.34
N SER A 51 -9.82 -2.75 -1.46
CA SER A 51 -11.03 -1.95 -1.62
C SER A 51 -12.31 -2.79 -1.53
N ARG A 52 -12.31 -4.03 -2.02
CA ARG A 52 -13.44 -4.96 -1.88
C ARG A 52 -13.60 -5.43 -0.44
N LEU A 53 -12.50 -5.75 0.25
CA LEU A 53 -12.52 -6.13 1.67
C LEU A 53 -13.11 -5.01 2.54
N CYS A 54 -12.59 -3.79 2.39
CA CYS A 54 -13.06 -2.61 3.14
C CYS A 54 -14.57 -2.38 2.95
N ARG A 55 -15.08 -2.51 1.72
CA ARG A 55 -16.53 -2.39 1.46
C ARG A 55 -17.35 -3.55 2.04
N ALA A 56 -16.84 -4.78 1.99
CA ALA A 56 -17.55 -5.95 2.47
C ALA A 56 -17.64 -6.00 4.00
N LEU A 57 -16.63 -5.43 4.68
CA LEU A 57 -16.52 -5.42 6.14
C LEU A 57 -16.90 -4.08 6.78
N ASP A 58 -17.29 -3.09 5.98
CA ASP A 58 -17.58 -1.72 6.41
C ASP A 58 -16.45 -1.12 7.27
N CYS A 59 -15.22 -1.21 6.78
CA CYS A 59 -14.02 -0.77 7.48
C CYS A 59 -13.05 0.02 6.58
N GLN A 60 -11.99 0.57 7.16
CA GLN A 60 -10.86 1.19 6.47
C GLN A 60 -9.68 0.22 6.35
N PRO A 61 -8.70 0.48 5.46
CA PRO A 61 -7.53 -0.39 5.29
C PRO A 61 -6.75 -0.66 6.58
N ASP A 62 -6.63 0.33 7.46
CA ASP A 62 -5.89 0.20 8.73
C ASP A 62 -6.59 -0.76 9.70
N ASP A 63 -7.91 -0.97 9.57
CA ASP A 63 -8.67 -1.92 10.38
C ASP A 63 -8.39 -3.39 9.97
N LEU A 64 -7.73 -3.63 8.82
CA LEU A 64 -7.42 -4.98 8.33
C LEU A 64 -6.17 -5.59 8.97
N ILE A 65 -5.37 -4.81 9.70
CA ILE A 65 -4.07 -5.22 10.23
C ILE A 65 -3.90 -4.82 11.69
N GLU A 66 -3.16 -5.63 12.44
CA GLU A 66 -2.76 -5.35 13.82
C GLU A 66 -1.24 -5.53 13.92
N PHE A 67 -0.54 -4.53 14.46
CA PHE A 67 0.89 -4.64 14.75
C PHE A 67 1.06 -5.15 16.18
N LYS A 68 1.41 -6.45 16.30
CA LYS A 68 1.78 -7.01 17.59
C LYS A 68 3.23 -6.69 17.91
N PRO A 69 3.56 -6.35 19.16
CA PRO A 69 4.96 -6.21 19.56
C PRO A 69 5.67 -7.53 19.28
N VAL A 70 6.90 -7.43 18.78
CA VAL A 70 7.79 -8.59 18.74
C VAL A 70 8.05 -8.95 20.20
N SER A 71 7.52 -10.07 20.69
CA SER A 71 7.92 -10.55 22.01
C SER A 71 9.40 -10.84 21.95
N GLU A 72 10.18 -10.17 22.78
CA GLU A 72 11.55 -10.58 23.09
C GLU A 72 11.47 -11.85 23.93
N ASP A 73 11.04 -12.96 23.32
CA ASP A 73 11.34 -14.27 23.85
C ASP A 73 12.83 -14.50 23.58
N SER A 74 13.58 -14.11 24.60
CA SER A 74 15.00 -14.34 24.77
C SER A 74 15.34 -15.80 24.54
N ASP A 75 15.96 -16.11 23.40
CA ASP A 75 16.89 -17.24 23.36
C ASP A 75 18.24 -16.73 23.87
N ALA A 76 18.27 -16.56 25.20
CA ALA A 76 19.43 -16.93 25.98
C ALA A 76 19.54 -18.46 25.88
N ASP A 77 20.27 -18.95 24.89
CA ASP A 77 20.82 -20.30 24.94
C ASP A 77 22.34 -20.22 24.97
N ALA A 78 22.84 -20.98 25.94
CA ALA A 78 24.20 -21.06 26.48
C ALA A 78 25.24 -21.62 25.49
#